data_AF-A0A7C9BGW4-F1
#
_entry.id   AF-A0A7C9BGW4-F1
#
_cell.length_a   1.000
_cell.length_b   1.000
_cell.length_c   1.000
_cell.angle_alpha   90.00
_cell.angle_beta   90.00
_cell.angle_gamma   90.00
#
_symmetry.space_group_name_H-M   'P 1'
#
loop_
_entity.id
_entity.type
_entity.pdbx_description
1 polymer ?
#
loop_
_entity_poly.entity_id
_entity_poly.type
_entity_poly.pdbx_seq_one_letter_code
_entity_poly.pdbx_strand_id
1 'polypeptide(L)'
;MKNSLLSTRGSVHTTLLMALLVMAALVGCKKDSDPSPSGSDGVEGNWQITGIKVSPAQNGITDFVPLINALAGNDCFTRLTLIFKGDGTIDGKAPAGCESAEETASDQVGIEETTTWKVEGNKLILTTGTDRTEYDLSVNKSTMSLSQQEVDAGVTYTYTLELKRV
;
A
#
# COMPACT_ATOMS: atom_id res chain seq x y z
N MET A 1 34.77 -45.62 47.15
CA MET A 1 35.76 -45.01 48.05
C MET A 1 35.22 -43.67 48.54
N LYS A 2 35.18 -43.52 49.87
CA LYS A 2 35.18 -42.31 50.74
C LYS A 2 34.57 -41.01 50.16
N ASN A 3 33.37 -40.61 50.61
CA ASN A 3 33.07 -39.90 51.86
C ASN A 3 33.67 -38.48 51.98
N SER A 4 32.73 -37.53 52.11
CA SER A 4 32.71 -36.45 53.11
C SER A 4 33.55 -35.20 52.89
N LEU A 5 33.15 -34.00 53.31
CA LEU A 5 31.90 -33.39 53.82
C LEU A 5 32.25 -31.89 53.95
N LEU A 6 31.26 -31.02 53.72
CA LEU A 6 30.97 -29.73 54.40
C LEU A 6 32.06 -28.63 54.52
N SER A 7 31.64 -27.37 54.34
CA SER A 7 31.22 -26.55 55.50
C SER A 7 30.64 -25.18 55.10
N THR A 8 29.35 -24.99 55.44
CA THR A 8 28.75 -23.84 56.16
C THR A 8 28.87 -22.41 55.60
N ARG A 9 27.87 -21.51 55.67
CA ARG A 9 26.76 -21.35 56.63
C ARG A 9 25.87 -20.17 56.18
N GLY A 10 24.58 -20.22 56.53
CA GLY A 10 23.62 -19.10 56.47
C GLY A 10 22.27 -19.54 55.88
N SER A 11 21.53 -20.44 56.54
CA SER A 11 20.46 -20.17 57.54
C SER A 11 19.28 -19.37 56.93
N VAL A 12 18.18 -19.99 56.44
CA VAL A 12 17.05 -20.63 57.18
C VAL A 12 16.22 -19.55 57.89
N HIS A 13 14.91 -19.33 57.70
CA HIS A 13 13.82 -19.98 56.98
C HIS A 13 12.51 -19.17 57.18
N THR A 14 11.53 -19.36 56.28
CA THR A 14 10.05 -19.35 56.51
C THR A 14 9.39 -18.00 56.85
N THR A 15 8.36 -17.51 56.14
CA THR A 15 6.93 -17.91 56.25
C THR A 15 6.14 -17.14 55.17
N LEU A 16 5.60 -17.81 54.14
CA LEU A 16 4.17 -18.11 53.93
C LEU A 16 3.28 -16.95 53.41
N LEU A 17 2.88 -17.09 52.13
CA LEU A 17 1.52 -16.98 51.59
C LEU A 17 0.53 -15.96 52.22
N MET A 18 0.21 -14.90 51.48
CA MET A 18 -1.16 -14.43 51.24
C MET A 18 -1.13 -13.53 49.99
N ALA A 19 -1.64 -14.05 48.86
CA ALA A 19 -3.00 -13.81 48.38
C ALA A 19 -3.07 -12.50 47.57
N LEU A 20 -3.03 -12.62 46.24
CA LEU A 20 -4.22 -12.60 45.38
C LEU A 20 -4.94 -11.25 45.38
N LEU A 21 -4.76 -10.50 44.29
CA LEU A 21 -5.72 -9.58 43.65
C LEU A 21 -5.13 -9.25 42.28
N VAL A 22 -5.44 -10.06 41.26
CA VAL A 22 -6.44 -9.74 40.23
C VAL A 22 -6.14 -8.41 39.54
N MET A 23 -5.62 -8.50 38.31
CA MET A 23 -6.24 -7.80 37.18
C MET A 23 -5.96 -8.60 35.92
N ALA A 24 -6.98 -9.34 35.51
CA ALA A 24 -7.09 -9.94 34.19
C ALA A 24 -7.20 -8.81 33.16
N ALA A 25 -6.12 -8.56 32.43
CA ALA A 25 -6.20 -7.89 31.14
C ALA A 25 -6.32 -8.99 30.07
N LEU A 26 -7.49 -9.61 30.01
CA LEU A 26 -7.95 -10.27 28.79
C LEU A 26 -8.30 -9.15 27.80
N VAL A 27 -7.28 -8.58 27.17
CA VAL A 27 -7.49 -7.86 25.92
C VAL A 27 -7.73 -8.97 24.89
N GLY A 28 -9.01 -9.25 24.64
CA GLY A 28 -9.38 -10.14 23.57
C GLY A 28 -8.80 -9.60 22.27
N CYS A 29 -7.78 -10.27 21.74
CA CYS A 29 -7.52 -10.25 20.31
C CYS A 29 -8.76 -10.85 19.67
N LYS A 30 -9.75 -9.99 19.37
CA LYS A 30 -10.74 -10.29 18.35
C LYS A 30 -9.94 -10.74 17.15
N LYS A 31 -10.29 -11.92 16.61
CA LYS A 31 -9.89 -12.37 15.29
C LYS A 31 -9.72 -11.15 14.40
N ASP A 32 -8.51 -10.94 13.90
CA ASP A 32 -8.23 -9.99 12.83
C ASP A 32 -9.24 -10.30 11.72
N SER A 33 -10.29 -9.49 11.69
CA SER A 33 -11.06 -9.32 10.47
C SER A 33 -10.11 -8.52 9.61
N ASP A 34 -9.83 -9.01 8.40
CA ASP A 34 -8.95 -8.33 7.45
C ASP A 34 -9.18 -6.81 7.53
N PRO A 35 -8.11 -6.00 7.65
CA PRO A 35 -8.26 -4.58 7.87
C PRO A 35 -8.99 -3.97 6.68
N SER A 36 -10.30 -3.76 6.83
CA SER A 36 -11.05 -2.88 5.94
C SER A 36 -10.39 -1.51 5.99
N PRO A 37 -10.09 -0.87 4.84
CA PRO A 37 -9.35 0.38 4.82
C PRO A 37 -10.07 1.45 5.67
N SER A 38 -9.50 1.82 6.81
CA SER A 38 -9.94 2.99 7.55
C SER A 38 -9.61 4.23 6.72
N GLY A 39 -10.61 5.04 6.34
CA GLY A 39 -10.40 6.26 5.56
C GLY A 39 -10.60 6.14 4.05
N SER A 40 -11.48 5.24 3.60
CA SER A 40 -11.87 5.07 2.18
C SER A 40 -12.60 6.27 1.55
N ASP A 41 -12.82 7.36 2.30
CA ASP A 41 -13.60 8.52 1.89
C ASP A 41 -12.99 9.18 0.64
N GLY A 42 -13.42 8.71 -0.52
CA GLY A 42 -13.08 9.26 -1.83
C GLY A 42 -12.25 8.35 -2.73
N VAL A 43 -11.51 7.36 -2.22
CA VAL A 43 -10.68 6.47 -3.06
C VAL A 43 -11.50 5.38 -3.75
N GLU A 44 -12.47 4.79 -3.03
CA GLU A 44 -13.32 3.73 -3.59
C GLU A 44 -14.05 4.21 -4.87
N GLY A 45 -14.08 3.35 -5.88
CA GLY A 45 -14.79 3.57 -7.13
C GLY A 45 -13.95 3.28 -8.37
N ASN A 46 -14.46 3.76 -9.50
CA ASN A 46 -13.91 3.53 -10.82
C ASN A 46 -13.11 4.73 -11.28
N TRP A 47 -11.90 4.47 -11.79
CA TRP A 47 -10.94 5.50 -12.15
C TRP A 47 -10.29 5.21 -13.49
N GLN A 48 -9.99 6.26 -14.24
CA GLN A 48 -9.24 6.19 -15.49
C GLN A 48 -8.00 7.06 -15.39
N ILE A 49 -6.88 6.55 -15.90
CA ILE A 49 -5.63 7.28 -15.96
C ILE A 49 -5.75 8.42 -16.96
N THR A 50 -5.31 9.61 -16.55
CA THR A 50 -5.32 10.83 -17.37
C THR A 50 -3.94 11.44 -17.54
N GLY A 51 -2.99 11.11 -16.67
CA GLY A 51 -1.62 11.61 -16.75
C GLY A 51 -0.66 10.79 -15.89
N ILE A 52 0.59 10.70 -16.34
CA ILE A 52 1.72 10.22 -15.56
C ILE A 52 2.77 11.33 -15.65
N LYS A 53 2.65 12.29 -14.75
CA LYS A 53 3.48 13.50 -14.76
C LYS A 53 4.82 13.22 -14.12
N VAL A 54 5.85 13.91 -14.60
CA VAL A 54 7.19 13.92 -14.01
C VAL A 54 7.73 15.33 -13.89
N SER A 55 8.31 15.67 -12.74
CA SER A 55 8.93 16.97 -12.48
C SER A 55 10.23 16.80 -11.67
N PRO A 56 11.37 17.35 -12.12
CA PRO A 56 11.56 18.06 -13.39
C PRO A 56 11.36 17.15 -14.60
N ALA A 57 11.25 17.73 -15.79
CA ALA A 57 11.06 16.95 -17.02
C ALA A 57 12.20 15.96 -17.23
N GLN A 58 11.89 14.70 -17.52
CA GLN A 58 12.87 13.67 -17.83
C GLN A 58 13.03 13.58 -19.34
N ASN A 59 14.22 13.88 -19.87
CA ASN A 59 14.48 13.94 -21.32
C ASN A 59 13.50 14.86 -22.09
N GLY A 60 13.04 15.95 -21.44
CA GLY A 60 12.06 16.88 -22.01
C GLY A 60 10.61 16.42 -21.92
N ILE A 61 10.34 15.23 -21.35
CA ILE A 61 9.00 14.69 -21.13
C ILE A 61 8.50 15.15 -19.76
N THR A 62 7.28 15.67 -19.72
CA THR A 62 6.59 16.07 -18.48
C THR A 62 5.36 15.22 -18.19
N ASP A 63 4.93 14.40 -19.17
CA ASP A 63 3.82 13.46 -19.07
C ASP A 63 4.11 12.26 -19.98
N PHE A 64 4.09 11.05 -19.42
CA PHE A 64 4.37 9.83 -20.17
C PHE A 64 3.16 9.29 -20.94
N VAL A 65 1.93 9.71 -20.62
CA VAL A 65 0.73 9.17 -21.29
C VAL A 65 0.76 9.36 -22.81
N PRO A 66 1.10 10.54 -23.36
CA PRO A 66 1.22 10.71 -24.81
C PRO A 66 2.27 9.79 -25.45
N LEU A 67 3.39 9.56 -24.77
CA LEU A 67 4.45 8.67 -25.25
C LEU A 67 3.98 7.21 -25.24
N ILE A 68 3.35 6.75 -24.15
CA ILE A 68 2.81 5.39 -24.02
C ILE A 68 1.79 5.12 -25.15
N ASN A 69 0.84 6.03 -25.36
CA ASN A 69 -0.15 5.89 -26.43
C ASN A 69 0.48 5.91 -27.83
N ALA A 70 1.51 6.74 -28.05
CA ALA A 70 2.22 6.77 -29.33
C ALA A 70 2.97 5.47 -29.61
N LEU A 71 3.62 4.88 -28.60
CA LEU A 71 4.32 3.59 -28.71
C LEU A 71 3.35 2.42 -28.91
N ALA A 72 2.20 2.44 -28.24
CA ALA A 72 1.14 1.44 -28.41
C ALA A 72 0.36 1.61 -29.74
N GLY A 73 0.39 2.80 -30.35
CA GLY A 73 -0.38 3.14 -31.54
C GLY A 73 -1.90 3.27 -31.28
N ASN A 74 -2.33 3.42 -30.02
CA ASN A 74 -3.72 3.51 -29.61
C ASN A 74 -3.86 4.25 -28.26
N ASP A 75 -5.09 4.45 -27.78
CA ASP A 75 -5.40 5.17 -26.53
C ASP A 75 -5.86 4.26 -25.38
N CYS A 76 -5.65 2.94 -25.51
CA CYS A 76 -6.19 1.93 -24.60
C CYS A 76 -5.75 2.17 -23.16
N PHE A 77 -4.50 2.60 -22.94
CA PHE A 77 -3.96 2.87 -21.60
C PHE A 77 -4.84 3.83 -20.79
N THR A 78 -5.31 4.92 -21.41
CA THR A 78 -6.17 5.93 -20.76
C THR A 78 -7.64 5.51 -20.64
N ARG A 79 -8.02 4.40 -21.28
CA ARG A 79 -9.39 3.87 -21.29
C ARG A 79 -9.58 2.70 -20.33
N LEU A 80 -8.49 2.13 -19.81
CA LEU A 80 -8.53 1.14 -18.74
C LEU A 80 -9.21 1.72 -17.51
N THR A 81 -10.16 0.98 -16.96
CA THR A 81 -10.82 1.36 -15.71
C THR A 81 -10.19 0.60 -14.56
N LEU A 82 -9.60 1.33 -13.62
CA LEU A 82 -9.10 0.83 -12.35
C LEU A 82 -10.23 0.90 -11.32
N ILE A 83 -10.52 -0.20 -10.64
CA ILE A 83 -11.65 -0.35 -9.74
C ILE A 83 -11.12 -0.58 -8.33
N PHE A 84 -11.10 0.48 -7.51
CA PHE A 84 -10.73 0.40 -6.10
C PHE A 84 -11.95 -0.05 -5.31
N LYS A 85 -11.95 -1.30 -4.83
CA LYS A 85 -13.07 -1.89 -4.08
C LYS A 85 -12.96 -1.61 -2.59
N GLY A 86 -14.10 -1.52 -1.89
CA GLY A 86 -14.15 -1.28 -0.45
C GLY A 86 -13.56 -2.39 0.43
N ASP A 87 -13.27 -3.57 -0.14
CA ASP A 87 -12.54 -4.65 0.53
C ASP A 87 -11.01 -4.48 0.48
N GLY A 88 -10.51 -3.41 -0.13
CA GLY A 88 -9.08 -3.12 -0.26
C GLY A 88 -8.42 -3.79 -1.46
N THR A 89 -9.16 -4.39 -2.40
CA THR A 89 -8.60 -4.91 -3.66
C THR A 89 -8.73 -3.91 -4.81
N ILE A 90 -7.91 -4.08 -5.85
CA ILE A 90 -8.00 -3.32 -7.10
C ILE A 90 -8.23 -4.28 -8.27
N ASP A 91 -9.24 -4.02 -9.10
CA ASP A 91 -9.37 -4.68 -10.42
C ASP A 91 -9.01 -3.73 -11.56
N GLY A 92 -8.57 -4.31 -12.67
CA GLY A 92 -8.51 -3.65 -13.97
C GLY A 92 -9.64 -4.12 -14.88
N LYS A 93 -10.18 -3.21 -15.70
CA LYS A 93 -11.12 -3.55 -16.77
C LYS A 93 -10.74 -2.83 -18.05
N ALA A 94 -10.26 -3.59 -19.04
CA ALA A 94 -10.11 -3.10 -20.39
C ALA A 94 -11.46 -3.00 -21.15
N PRO A 95 -11.64 -1.97 -21.99
CA PRO A 95 -12.68 -2.01 -23.02
C PRO A 95 -12.33 -3.06 -24.09
N ALA A 96 -13.34 -3.51 -24.84
CA ALA A 96 -13.13 -4.47 -25.92
C ALA A 96 -12.10 -3.96 -26.94
N GLY A 97 -11.12 -4.79 -27.27
CA GLY A 97 -10.01 -4.46 -28.18
C GLY A 97 -8.84 -3.74 -27.51
N CYS A 98 -8.81 -3.66 -26.19
CA CYS A 98 -7.74 -3.04 -25.39
C CYS A 98 -7.18 -3.99 -24.31
N GLU A 99 -7.45 -5.28 -24.40
CA GLU A 99 -7.11 -6.28 -23.39
C GLU A 99 -5.59 -6.31 -23.14
N SER A 100 -4.77 -6.08 -24.16
CA SER A 100 -3.31 -6.01 -24.02
C SER A 100 -2.80 -4.80 -23.21
N ALA A 101 -3.64 -3.79 -22.97
CA ALA A 101 -3.22 -2.62 -22.21
C ALA A 101 -3.19 -2.88 -20.70
N GLU A 102 -3.84 -3.94 -20.21
CA GLU A 102 -3.84 -4.31 -18.79
C GLU A 102 -2.41 -4.59 -18.29
N GLU A 103 -1.60 -5.31 -19.09
CA GLU A 103 -0.18 -5.53 -18.81
C GLU A 103 0.62 -4.22 -18.76
N THR A 104 0.34 -3.29 -19.69
CA THR A 104 0.98 -1.96 -19.68
C THR A 104 0.60 -1.15 -18.44
N ALA A 105 -0.64 -1.25 -17.94
CA ALA A 105 -1.01 -0.62 -16.68
C ALA A 105 -0.25 -1.23 -15.50
N SER A 106 -0.17 -2.55 -15.42
CA SER A 106 0.62 -3.22 -14.38
C SER A 106 2.07 -2.72 -14.36
N ASP A 107 2.73 -2.68 -15.52
CA ASP A 107 4.13 -2.27 -15.65
C ASP A 107 4.37 -0.78 -15.33
N GLN A 108 3.44 0.10 -15.70
CA GLN A 108 3.65 1.55 -15.61
C GLN A 108 3.11 2.16 -14.32
N VAL A 109 2.06 1.58 -13.72
CA VAL A 109 1.45 2.11 -12.49
C VAL A 109 1.55 1.18 -11.29
N GLY A 110 2.13 -0.01 -11.44
CA GLY A 110 2.38 -0.95 -10.34
C GLY A 110 1.12 -1.57 -9.74
N ILE A 111 0.04 -1.66 -10.55
CA ILE A 111 -1.23 -2.28 -10.13
C ILE A 111 -1.35 -3.63 -10.83
N GLU A 112 -1.08 -4.69 -10.09
CA GLU A 112 -1.20 -6.08 -10.53
C GLU A 112 -2.47 -6.72 -9.97
N GLU A 113 -2.83 -7.92 -10.45
CA GLU A 113 -4.03 -8.65 -9.99
C GLU A 113 -4.04 -8.94 -8.47
N THR A 114 -2.86 -8.96 -7.83
CA THR A 114 -2.73 -9.22 -6.39
C THR A 114 -2.55 -7.95 -5.56
N THR A 115 -2.59 -6.77 -6.20
CA THR A 115 -2.40 -5.51 -5.50
C THR A 115 -3.59 -5.19 -4.61
N THR A 116 -3.29 -4.93 -3.34
CA THR A 116 -4.24 -4.41 -2.36
C THR A 116 -3.93 -2.97 -2.02
N TRP A 117 -4.92 -2.23 -1.53
CA TRP A 117 -4.80 -0.83 -1.16
C TRP A 117 -5.35 -0.53 0.23
N LYS A 118 -4.76 0.45 0.89
CA LYS A 118 -5.32 1.08 2.08
C LYS A 118 -4.94 2.56 2.16
N VAL A 119 -5.74 3.33 2.89
CA VAL A 119 -5.44 4.73 3.19
C VAL A 119 -4.96 4.83 4.63
N GLU A 120 -3.81 5.49 4.83
CA GLU A 120 -3.28 5.82 6.15
C GLU A 120 -2.98 7.33 6.19
N GLY A 121 -3.83 8.11 6.84
CA GLY A 121 -3.73 9.57 6.84
C GLY A 121 -3.94 10.15 5.44
N ASN A 122 -2.93 10.85 4.92
CA ASN A 122 -2.93 11.44 3.57
C ASN A 122 -2.14 10.59 2.56
N LYS A 123 -2.00 9.29 2.82
CA LYS A 123 -1.26 8.37 1.95
C LYS A 123 -2.15 7.25 1.45
N LEU A 124 -1.99 6.90 0.17
CA LEU A 124 -2.46 5.63 -0.38
C LEU A 124 -1.28 4.66 -0.37
N ILE A 125 -1.50 3.49 0.18
CA ILE A 125 -0.51 2.42 0.22
C ILE A 125 -0.98 1.30 -0.66
N LEU A 126 -0.16 0.93 -1.64
CA LEU A 126 -0.34 -0.26 -2.45
C LEU A 126 0.56 -1.38 -1.92
N THR A 127 0.03 -2.59 -1.84
CA THR A 127 0.79 -3.78 -1.42
C THR A 127 0.63 -4.88 -2.46
N THR A 128 1.74 -5.36 -3.00
CA THR A 128 1.80 -6.45 -3.99
C THR A 128 2.79 -7.50 -3.48
N GLY A 129 2.29 -8.68 -3.10
CA GLY A 129 3.13 -9.68 -2.43
C GLY A 129 3.76 -9.14 -1.14
N THR A 130 5.09 -9.04 -1.10
CA THR A 130 5.84 -8.45 0.02
C THR A 130 6.17 -6.97 -0.16
N ASP A 131 5.94 -6.43 -1.36
CA ASP A 131 6.34 -5.08 -1.72
C ASP A 131 5.25 -4.09 -1.32
N ARG A 132 5.68 -2.95 -0.80
CA ARG A 132 4.81 -1.88 -0.31
C ARG A 132 5.25 -0.56 -0.92
N THR A 133 4.34 0.10 -1.61
CA THR A 133 4.55 1.41 -2.24
C THR A 133 3.62 2.43 -1.61
N GLU A 134 4.16 3.60 -1.23
CA GLU A 134 3.38 4.67 -0.61
C GLU A 134 3.33 5.89 -1.51
N TYR A 135 2.11 6.38 -1.74
CA TYR A 135 1.84 7.61 -2.48
C TYR A 135 1.27 8.66 -1.54
N ASP A 136 1.71 9.90 -1.70
CA ASP A 136 0.94 11.04 -1.20
C ASP A 136 -0.37 11.12 -1.99
N LEU A 137 -1.48 11.12 -1.26
CA LEU A 137 -2.84 11.03 -1.79
C LEU A 137 -3.53 12.39 -1.72
N SER A 138 -4.06 12.83 -2.86
CA SER A 138 -5.04 13.92 -2.93
C SER A 138 -6.23 13.46 -3.76
N VAL A 139 -7.40 13.33 -3.12
CA VAL A 139 -8.62 12.81 -3.75
C VAL A 139 -9.83 13.68 -3.47
N ASN A 140 -10.70 13.82 -4.47
CA ASN A 140 -12.01 14.44 -4.34
C ASN A 140 -13.06 13.63 -5.14
N LYS A 141 -14.25 14.22 -5.35
CA LYS A 141 -15.36 13.55 -6.04
C LYS A 141 -15.07 13.22 -7.50
N SER A 142 -14.17 13.91 -8.17
CA SER A 142 -13.90 13.76 -9.62
C SER A 142 -12.48 13.35 -9.95
N THR A 143 -11.50 13.65 -9.09
CA THR A 143 -10.08 13.42 -9.39
C THR A 143 -9.35 12.79 -8.21
N MET A 144 -8.37 11.95 -8.52
CA MET A 144 -7.40 11.40 -7.60
C MET A 144 -6.00 11.65 -8.15
N SER A 145 -5.10 12.09 -7.29
CA SER A 145 -3.69 12.33 -7.59
C SER A 145 -2.86 11.52 -6.59
N LEU A 146 -1.96 10.70 -7.12
CA LEU A 146 -1.02 9.89 -6.35
C LEU A 146 0.38 10.32 -6.70
N SER A 147 1.17 10.81 -5.75
CA SER A 147 2.53 11.27 -6.01
C SER A 147 3.58 10.57 -5.16
N GLN A 148 4.73 10.31 -5.75
CA GLN A 148 5.92 9.81 -5.06
C GLN A 148 7.17 10.54 -5.55
N GLN A 149 8.22 10.51 -4.73
CA GLN A 149 9.51 11.07 -5.10
C GLN A 149 10.55 9.97 -5.23
N GLU A 150 11.40 10.10 -6.23
CA GLU A 150 12.55 9.22 -6.44
C GLU A 150 13.78 10.08 -6.69
N VAL A 151 14.94 9.57 -6.28
CA VAL A 151 16.23 10.22 -6.54
C VAL A 151 16.97 9.38 -7.56
N ASP A 152 17.24 9.96 -8.73
CA ASP A 152 18.06 9.35 -9.78
C ASP A 152 19.18 10.30 -10.18
N ALA A 153 20.41 9.79 -10.22
CA ALA A 153 21.63 10.56 -10.49
C ALA A 153 21.76 11.88 -9.69
N GLY A 154 21.22 11.93 -8.46
CA GLY A 154 21.24 13.12 -7.59
C GLY A 154 20.16 14.15 -7.89
N VAL A 155 19.23 13.87 -8.81
CA VAL A 155 18.05 14.69 -9.09
C VAL A 155 16.83 14.05 -8.43
N THR A 156 16.07 14.82 -7.66
CA THR A 156 14.78 14.39 -7.13
C THR A 156 13.71 14.60 -8.18
N TYR A 157 13.10 13.52 -8.64
CA TYR A 157 11.92 13.51 -9.49
C TYR A 157 10.67 13.30 -8.64
N THR A 158 9.64 14.09 -8.91
CA THR A 158 8.29 13.82 -8.44
C THR A 158 7.51 13.21 -9.59
N TYR A 159 7.04 11.99 -9.40
CA TYR A 159 6.10 11.33 -10.29
C TYR A 159 4.69 11.53 -9.75
N THR A 160 3.72 11.80 -10.63
CA THR A 160 2.32 11.98 -10.25
C THR A 160 1.40 11.26 -11.21
N LEU A 161 0.69 10.26 -10.69
CA LEU A 161 -0.38 9.58 -11.39
C LEU A 161 -1.68 10.35 -11.18
N GLU A 162 -2.26 10.84 -12.28
CA GLU A 162 -3.52 11.58 -12.28
C GLU A 162 -4.65 10.71 -12.81
N LEU A 163 -5.71 10.58 -12.01
CA LEU A 163 -6.87 9.75 -12.28
C LEU A 163 -8.16 10.58 -12.27
N LYS A 164 -9.06 10.30 -13.20
CA LYS A 164 -10.43 10.85 -13.20
C LYS A 164 -11.45 9.76 -12.84
N ARG A 165 -12.50 10.14 -12.13
CA ARG A 165 -13.61 9.23 -11.82
C ARG A 165 -14.42 8.91 -13.08
N VAL A 166 -14.93 7.68 -13.19
CA VAL A 166 -15.78 7.18 -14.27
C VAL A 166 -17.18 6.85 -13.77
#